data_AF-A0A976DWV5-F1
#
_entry.id   AF-A0A976DWV5-F1
#
_cell.length_a   1.000
_cell.length_b   1.000
_cell.length_c   1.000
_cell.angle_alpha   90.00
_cell.angle_beta   90.00
_cell.angle_gamma   90.00
#
_symmetry.space_group_name_H-M   'P 1'
#
loop_
_entity.id
_entity.type
_entity.pdbx_description
1 polymer ?
#
loop_
_entity_poly.entity_id
_entity_poly.type
_entity_poly.pdbx_seq_one_letter_code
_entity_poly.pdbx_strand_id
1 'polypeptide(L)'
;MKKLLALFIIQALSLNIFAQSISIDPNALQLPRLAVNPTCLVADKGKMIYNTTQEKVLYCNGTTWIDPTTGAVPNNWINSGNDSYLSSLTGRVGIGTINPVAPLTIFNAAGYPSTNYLTSATGTTSSDGLYVGISGLTSYVFNFENTDLVLGTNNSPRITISGSGNVGIGDTSPSQKLEVAGNTKIDGNLTVNNGRGIVRSHDATQMVIEDMTTPANINFTLNAGALIGPLPILFSTFTSTPAIAFGDTFGITNPQNLIFTIESVTTSGANIWIKNMLV
;
A
#
# COMPACT_ATOMS: atom_id res chain seq x y z
N MET A 1 36.09 34.03 63.38
CA MET A 1 36.23 33.63 61.95
C MET A 1 36.68 32.16 61.76
N LYS A 2 36.46 31.23 62.71
CA LYS A 2 36.80 29.79 62.56
C LYS A 2 35.59 28.84 62.44
N LYS A 3 34.36 29.34 62.56
CA LYS A 3 33.13 28.52 62.46
C LYS A 3 32.36 28.67 61.14
N LEU A 4 32.78 29.57 60.24
CA LEU A 4 32.15 29.76 58.93
C LEU A 4 32.85 28.98 57.79
N LEU A 5 34.07 28.46 58.04
CA LEU A 5 34.85 27.72 57.05
C LEU A 5 34.44 26.24 56.92
N ALA A 6 33.70 25.70 57.90
CA ALA A 6 33.24 24.32 57.87
C ALA A 6 31.98 24.10 57.01
N LEU A 7 31.22 25.16 56.73
CA LEU A 7 29.95 25.05 55.97
C LEU A 7 30.16 25.20 54.45
N PHE A 8 31.31 25.72 54.01
CA PHE A 8 31.63 25.88 52.58
C PHE A 8 32.33 24.65 51.97
N ILE A 9 32.78 23.70 52.80
CA ILE A 9 33.50 22.49 52.35
C ILE A 9 32.53 21.33 52.04
N ILE A 10 31.28 21.39 52.49
CA ILE A 10 30.29 20.31 52.28
C ILE A 10 29.52 20.48 50.95
N GLN A 11 29.50 21.67 50.34
CA GLN A 11 28.82 21.90 49.06
C GLN A 11 29.68 21.63 47.81
N ALA A 12 30.96 21.27 47.96
CA ALA A 12 31.88 21.04 46.84
C ALA A 12 32.28 19.57 46.62
N LEU A 13 31.67 18.63 47.34
CA LEU A 13 31.71 17.22 46.93
C LEU A 13 30.54 16.97 45.97
N SER A 14 30.70 17.45 44.75
CA SER A 14 29.99 16.86 43.61
C SER A 14 30.21 15.35 43.68
N LEU A 15 29.12 14.59 43.80
CA LEU A 15 29.12 13.15 43.57
C LEU A 15 29.60 12.92 42.14
N ASN A 16 30.91 12.84 41.96
CA ASN A 16 31.51 12.39 40.73
C ASN A 16 31.08 10.93 40.60
N ILE A 17 30.17 10.68 39.67
CA ILE A 17 29.89 9.34 39.19
C ILE A 17 31.19 8.89 38.51
N PHE A 18 32.08 8.28 39.27
CA PHE A 18 33.23 7.61 38.70
C PHE A 18 32.69 6.42 37.91
N ALA A 19 32.89 6.43 36.60
CA ALA A 19 32.76 5.22 35.81
C ALA A 19 33.79 4.21 36.36
N GLN A 20 33.31 3.23 37.12
CA GLN A 20 34.16 2.15 37.62
C GLN A 20 34.37 1.18 36.45
N SER A 21 35.54 1.19 35.85
CA SER A 21 35.96 0.09 34.97
C SER A 21 36.56 -1.01 35.84
N ILE A 22 35.88 -2.17 35.91
CA ILE A 22 36.48 -3.40 36.41
C ILE A 22 37.21 -4.06 35.23
N SER A 23 38.52 -4.21 35.36
CA SER A 23 39.31 -5.11 34.52
C SER A 23 39.35 -6.46 35.23
N ILE A 24 38.87 -7.51 34.57
CA ILE A 24 38.93 -8.88 35.10
C ILE A 24 40.13 -9.53 34.41
N ASP A 25 41.19 -9.77 35.15
CA ASP A 25 42.36 -10.50 34.64
C ASP A 25 41.98 -11.96 34.30
N PRO A 26 42.71 -12.63 33.39
CA PRO A 26 42.52 -14.05 33.14
C PRO A 26 42.60 -14.84 34.46
N ASN A 27 41.57 -15.64 34.75
CA ASN A 27 41.38 -16.40 36.00
C ASN A 27 40.94 -15.59 37.24
N ALA A 28 40.68 -14.28 37.14
CA ALA A 28 40.22 -13.49 38.28
C ALA A 28 38.77 -13.82 38.72
N LEU A 29 37.98 -14.43 37.83
CA LEU A 29 36.66 -14.96 38.16
C LEU A 29 36.69 -16.49 38.14
N GLN A 30 36.91 -17.12 39.30
CA GLN A 30 36.73 -18.56 39.47
C GLN A 30 35.36 -18.85 40.05
N LEU A 31 34.58 -19.62 39.31
CA LEU A 31 33.30 -20.14 39.81
C LEU A 31 33.54 -21.48 40.54
N PRO A 32 32.87 -21.71 41.68
CA PRO A 32 32.86 -23.02 42.32
C PRO A 32 32.42 -24.10 41.32
N ARG A 33 33.22 -25.17 41.22
CA ARG A 33 32.97 -26.31 40.33
C ARG A 33 32.35 -27.45 41.14
N LEU A 34 31.09 -27.78 40.85
CA LEU A 34 30.31 -28.76 41.63
C LEU A 34 29.64 -29.79 40.71
N ALA A 35 29.63 -31.06 41.10
CA ALA A 35 28.96 -32.11 40.33
C ALA A 35 27.43 -32.13 40.55
N VAL A 36 26.97 -31.61 41.68
CA VAL A 36 25.55 -31.54 42.07
C VAL A 36 25.23 -30.11 42.50
N ASN A 37 24.06 -29.62 42.09
CA ASN A 37 23.60 -28.30 42.49
C ASN A 37 23.24 -28.29 43.98
N PRO A 38 23.82 -27.39 44.80
CA PRO A 38 23.38 -27.22 46.18
C PRO A 38 21.95 -26.65 46.20
N THR A 39 21.29 -26.68 47.35
CA THR A 39 19.99 -25.99 47.49
C THR A 39 20.18 -24.48 47.26
N CYS A 40 19.42 -23.90 46.34
CA CYS A 40 19.41 -22.45 46.11
C CYS A 40 18.41 -21.79 47.07
N LEU A 41 18.93 -21.02 48.03
CA LEU A 41 18.12 -20.28 49.00
C LEU A 41 18.07 -18.80 48.65
N VAL A 42 17.14 -18.04 49.26
CA VAL A 42 17.01 -16.59 49.04
C VAL A 42 18.33 -15.85 49.34
N ALA A 43 19.08 -16.30 50.34
CA ALA A 43 20.38 -15.75 50.70
C ALA A 43 21.50 -16.04 49.66
N ASP A 44 21.27 -17.02 48.77
CA ASP A 44 22.20 -17.41 47.71
C ASP A 44 21.90 -16.72 46.38
N LYS A 45 20.87 -15.85 46.32
CA LYS A 45 20.48 -15.14 45.11
C LYS A 45 21.67 -14.37 44.53
N GLY A 46 21.95 -14.61 43.25
CA GLY A 46 23.06 -14.01 42.51
C GLY A 46 24.38 -14.78 42.59
N LYS A 47 24.49 -15.83 43.42
CA LYS A 47 25.66 -16.73 43.38
C LYS A 47 25.70 -17.46 42.04
N MET A 48 26.91 -17.68 41.52
CA MET A 48 27.16 -18.41 40.29
C MET A 48 28.02 -19.65 40.58
N ILE A 49 27.72 -20.76 39.91
CA ILE A 49 28.49 -22.01 39.96
C ILE A 49 28.74 -22.54 38.55
N TYR A 50 29.75 -23.40 38.39
CA TYR A 50 29.89 -24.26 37.22
C TYR A 50 29.50 -25.68 37.62
N ASN A 51 28.37 -26.18 37.10
CA ASN A 51 27.99 -27.57 37.30
C ASN A 51 28.77 -28.46 36.32
N THR A 52 29.62 -29.35 36.84
CA THR A 52 30.50 -30.20 36.03
C THR A 52 29.77 -31.38 35.39
N THR A 53 28.62 -31.79 35.89
CA THR A 53 27.79 -32.88 35.33
C THR A 53 26.89 -32.34 34.20
N GLN A 54 26.41 -31.11 34.35
CA GLN A 54 25.58 -30.43 33.35
C GLN A 54 26.40 -29.61 32.35
N GLU A 55 27.71 -29.46 32.60
CA GLU A 55 28.67 -28.66 31.83
C GLU A 55 28.22 -27.21 31.60
N LYS A 56 27.63 -26.60 32.64
CA LYS A 56 26.95 -25.30 32.53
C LYS A 56 27.32 -24.37 33.68
N VAL A 57 27.44 -23.09 33.38
CA VAL A 57 27.40 -22.03 34.40
C VAL A 57 25.94 -21.82 34.80
N LEU A 58 25.65 -21.79 36.09
CA LEU A 58 24.31 -21.55 36.64
C LEU A 58 24.35 -20.38 37.62
N TYR A 59 23.23 -19.67 37.78
CA TYR A 59 23.05 -18.70 38.85
C TYR A 59 21.84 -19.04 39.73
N CYS A 60 21.90 -18.74 41.02
CA CYS A 60 20.78 -18.95 41.93
C CYS A 60 19.84 -17.74 41.90
N ASN A 61 18.54 -17.95 41.69
CA ASN A 61 17.53 -16.88 41.68
C ASN A 61 16.87 -16.63 43.06
N GLY A 62 17.25 -17.42 44.07
CA GLY A 62 16.68 -17.41 45.41
C GLY A 62 15.81 -18.64 45.74
N THR A 63 15.50 -19.48 44.75
CA THR A 63 14.74 -20.73 44.93
C THR A 63 15.29 -21.90 44.10
N THR A 64 15.82 -21.63 42.91
CA THR A 64 16.40 -22.64 42.00
C THR A 64 17.66 -22.15 41.29
N TRP A 65 18.51 -23.09 40.87
CA TRP A 65 19.64 -22.80 39.98
C TRP A 65 19.16 -22.71 38.54
N ILE A 66 19.46 -21.58 37.92
CA ILE A 66 19.02 -21.22 36.59
C ILE A 66 20.21 -21.25 35.64
N ASP A 67 20.04 -21.98 34.55
CA ASP A 67 20.93 -21.91 33.40
C ASP A 67 20.67 -20.59 32.65
N PRO A 68 21.63 -19.68 32.53
CA PRO A 68 21.48 -18.41 31.83
C PRO A 68 21.38 -18.57 30.30
N THR A 69 21.27 -19.79 29.77
CA THR A 69 20.95 -20.06 28.36
C THR A 69 19.55 -20.64 28.17
N THR A 70 18.96 -21.24 29.20
CA THR A 70 17.62 -21.88 29.13
C THR A 70 16.61 -21.32 30.11
N GLY A 71 17.04 -20.57 31.12
CA GLY A 71 16.17 -19.91 32.06
C GLY A 71 16.26 -18.41 31.87
N ALA A 72 15.21 -17.86 31.28
CA ALA A 72 14.86 -16.44 31.26
C ALA A 72 16.03 -15.48 31.54
N VAL A 73 17.06 -15.52 30.69
CA VAL A 73 17.90 -14.35 30.46
C VAL A 73 16.94 -13.37 29.80
N PRO A 74 16.60 -12.25 30.46
CA PRO A 74 15.93 -11.19 29.75
C PRO A 74 16.92 -10.73 28.68
N ASN A 75 16.49 -10.75 27.41
CA ASN A 75 17.14 -10.22 26.20
C ASN A 75 17.80 -11.33 25.35
N ASN A 76 17.31 -11.71 24.16
CA ASN A 76 16.50 -10.99 23.18
C ASN A 76 15.59 -11.97 22.39
N TRP A 77 14.29 -12.08 22.71
CA TRP A 77 13.25 -12.90 22.02
C TRP A 77 13.20 -14.40 22.42
N ILE A 78 12.65 -14.71 23.61
CA ILE A 78 12.21 -16.07 24.01
C ILE A 78 10.71 -16.03 24.34
N ASN A 79 9.95 -16.90 23.66
CA ASN A 79 8.50 -17.04 23.74
C ASN A 79 7.97 -17.37 25.15
N SER A 80 6.99 -16.61 25.60
CA SER A 80 5.81 -17.22 26.20
C SER A 80 4.55 -16.65 25.53
N GLY A 81 3.96 -17.43 24.63
CA GLY A 81 2.52 -17.37 24.37
C GLY A 81 1.94 -16.16 23.63
N ASN A 82 2.69 -15.46 22.75
CA ASN A 82 2.20 -14.82 21.50
C ASN A 82 3.05 -13.63 20.98
N ASP A 83 4.04 -13.12 21.70
CA ASP A 83 4.49 -11.74 21.38
C ASP A 83 5.64 -11.62 20.38
N SER A 84 6.70 -12.44 20.43
CA SER A 84 7.89 -12.23 19.58
C SER A 84 8.91 -13.38 19.68
N TYR A 85 9.18 -14.06 18.55
CA TYR A 85 10.13 -15.17 18.42
C TYR A 85 11.28 -14.84 17.45
N LEU A 86 12.53 -14.99 17.90
CA LEU A 86 13.70 -15.07 17.02
C LEU A 86 14.15 -16.53 16.97
N SER A 87 14.08 -17.17 15.79
CA SER A 87 14.59 -18.52 15.61
C SER A 87 16.12 -18.48 15.49
N SER A 88 16.81 -18.76 16.59
CA SER A 88 18.27 -18.74 16.68
C SER A 88 18.99 -19.70 15.72
N LEU A 89 18.29 -20.68 15.12
CA LEU A 89 18.86 -21.59 14.12
C LEU A 89 18.67 -21.16 12.66
N THR A 90 17.76 -20.22 12.34
CA THR A 90 17.42 -19.88 10.95
C THR A 90 17.52 -18.39 10.61
N GLY A 91 17.74 -17.52 11.60
CA GLY A 91 17.78 -16.07 11.38
C GLY A 91 16.41 -15.47 11.00
N ARG A 92 15.31 -16.17 11.30
CA ARG A 92 13.94 -15.74 11.01
C ARG A 92 13.25 -15.22 12.27
N VAL A 93 12.36 -14.24 12.10
CA VAL A 93 11.53 -13.66 13.15
C VAL A 93 10.06 -14.08 12.94
N GLY A 94 9.45 -14.65 13.98
CA GLY A 94 8.02 -14.92 14.05
C GLY A 94 7.35 -14.01 15.07
N ILE A 95 6.23 -13.39 14.74
CA ILE A 95 5.37 -12.67 15.68
C ILE A 95 4.06 -13.45 15.73
N GLY A 96 3.65 -13.89 16.92
CA GLY A 96 2.51 -14.79 17.11
C GLY A 96 2.67 -16.21 16.57
N THR A 97 3.85 -16.60 16.07
CA THR A 97 4.15 -17.96 15.62
C THR A 97 5.58 -18.40 15.96
N ILE A 98 5.73 -19.68 16.28
CA ILE A 98 7.03 -20.33 16.51
C ILE A 98 7.61 -20.99 15.25
N ASN A 99 6.83 -21.07 14.17
CA ASN A 99 7.22 -21.70 12.90
C ASN A 99 7.21 -20.66 11.76
N PRO A 100 8.14 -19.67 11.75
CA PRO A 100 8.17 -18.66 10.71
C PRO A 100 8.54 -19.25 9.34
N VAL A 101 7.66 -19.05 8.35
CA VAL A 101 7.82 -19.56 6.98
C VAL A 101 8.64 -18.63 6.08
N ALA A 102 8.79 -17.36 6.48
CA ALA A 102 9.59 -16.33 5.82
C ALA A 102 10.54 -15.64 6.83
N PRO A 103 11.53 -14.82 6.38
CA PRO A 103 12.42 -14.08 7.27
C PRO A 103 11.71 -13.27 8.36
N LEU A 104 10.54 -12.70 8.05
CA LEU A 104 9.59 -12.19 9.02
C LEU A 104 8.22 -12.82 8.75
N THR A 105 7.64 -13.47 9.75
CA THR A 105 6.29 -14.02 9.70
C THR A 105 5.46 -13.41 10.82
N ILE A 106 4.35 -12.76 10.50
CA ILE A 106 3.38 -12.25 11.48
C ILE A 106 2.12 -13.08 11.37
N PHE A 107 1.73 -13.72 12.46
CA PHE A 107 0.58 -14.60 12.53
C PHE A 107 -0.26 -14.27 13.75
N ASN A 108 -1.58 -14.33 13.61
CA ASN A 108 -2.50 -14.20 14.72
C ASN A 108 -3.64 -15.20 14.52
N ALA A 109 -3.80 -16.14 15.46
CA ALA A 109 -4.79 -17.21 15.36
C ALA A 109 -6.24 -16.73 15.61
N ALA A 110 -6.41 -15.69 16.42
CA ALA A 110 -7.71 -15.21 16.89
C ALA A 110 -8.03 -13.78 16.41
N GLY A 111 -7.22 -13.23 15.52
CA GLY A 111 -7.34 -11.86 15.03
C GLY A 111 -6.63 -11.63 13.71
N TYR A 112 -6.35 -10.36 13.39
CA TYR A 112 -5.76 -9.96 12.13
C TYR A 112 -4.26 -9.74 12.29
N PRO A 113 -3.39 -10.54 11.64
CA PRO A 113 -1.98 -10.22 11.62
C PRO A 113 -1.78 -8.94 10.80
N SER A 114 -1.10 -7.97 11.40
CA SER A 114 -0.89 -6.65 10.84
C SER A 114 0.40 -6.01 11.35
N THR A 115 0.86 -5.01 10.61
CA THR A 115 1.86 -4.04 11.04
C THR A 115 1.23 -2.65 10.99
N ASN A 116 1.42 -1.89 12.07
CA ASN A 116 1.04 -0.48 12.14
C ASN A 116 2.29 0.39 12.12
N TYR A 117 2.30 1.40 11.25
CA TYR A 117 3.34 2.42 11.21
C TYR A 117 2.74 3.73 11.69
N LEU A 118 3.21 4.16 12.86
CA LEU A 118 2.71 5.32 13.59
C LEU A 118 3.79 6.39 13.69
N THR A 119 3.38 7.64 13.79
CA THR A 119 4.23 8.79 14.07
C THR A 119 3.57 9.66 15.14
N SER A 120 4.28 10.65 15.68
CA SER A 120 3.65 11.63 16.56
C SER A 120 2.54 12.44 15.88
N ALA A 121 2.51 12.51 14.54
CA ALA A 121 1.50 13.22 13.79
C ALA A 121 0.22 12.40 13.57
N THR A 122 0.34 11.07 13.47
CA THR A 122 -0.80 10.16 13.30
C THR A 122 -1.50 9.85 14.62
N GLY A 123 -0.75 9.88 15.73
CA GLY A 123 -1.22 9.37 17.02
C GLY A 123 -0.76 7.93 17.25
N THR A 124 -1.26 7.31 18.32
CA THR A 124 -0.84 5.98 18.80
C THR A 124 -1.99 5.06 19.20
N THR A 125 -3.21 5.35 18.75
CA THR A 125 -4.40 4.52 18.97
C THR A 125 -4.52 3.45 17.90
N SER A 126 -5.52 2.56 18.04
CA SER A 126 -5.81 1.51 17.05
C SER A 126 -6.36 2.03 15.72
N SER A 127 -6.63 3.33 15.62
CA SER A 127 -7.24 3.98 14.45
C SER A 127 -6.33 5.04 13.84
N ASP A 128 -5.02 4.92 14.09
CA ASP A 128 -4.03 5.88 13.64
C ASP A 128 -3.02 5.19 12.69
N GLY A 129 -2.46 5.98 11.78
CA GLY A 129 -1.32 5.63 10.92
C GLY A 129 -1.60 4.67 9.77
N LEU A 130 -0.52 4.08 9.27
CA LEU A 130 -0.57 3.13 8.15
C LEU A 130 -0.68 1.70 8.68
N TYR A 131 -1.75 1.03 8.29
CA TYR A 131 -2.01 -0.39 8.51
C TYR A 131 -1.67 -1.20 7.27
N VAL A 132 -0.87 -2.24 7.44
CA VAL A 132 -0.64 -3.27 6.41
C VAL A 132 -0.91 -4.63 7.04
N GLY A 133 -1.87 -5.38 6.51
CA GLY A 133 -2.27 -6.63 7.13
C GLY A 133 -3.35 -7.38 6.35
N ILE A 134 -3.87 -8.45 6.95
CA ILE A 134 -4.89 -9.31 6.35
C ILE A 134 -6.00 -9.57 7.37
N SER A 135 -7.27 -9.47 6.92
CA SER A 135 -8.44 -9.88 7.69
C SER A 135 -9.18 -10.99 6.93
N GLY A 136 -9.23 -12.18 7.53
CA GLY A 136 -9.69 -13.38 6.84
C GLY A 136 -8.85 -13.66 5.58
N LEU A 137 -9.48 -13.54 4.41
CA LEU A 137 -8.83 -13.71 3.10
C LEU A 137 -8.57 -12.37 2.38
N THR A 138 -8.89 -11.23 2.99
CA THR A 138 -8.77 -9.90 2.39
C THR A 138 -7.52 -9.18 2.88
N SER A 139 -6.65 -8.77 1.96
CA SER A 139 -5.45 -7.97 2.28
C SER A 139 -5.77 -6.48 2.27
N TYR A 140 -5.10 -5.74 3.14
CA TYR A 140 -5.30 -4.30 3.32
C TYR A 140 -3.95 -3.56 3.35
N VAL A 141 -3.95 -2.41 2.70
CA VAL A 141 -3.02 -1.30 2.91
C VAL A 141 -3.91 -0.09 3.16
N PHE A 142 -3.90 0.43 4.38
CA PHE A 142 -4.90 1.40 4.83
C PHE A 142 -4.23 2.54 5.58
N ASN A 143 -4.46 3.79 5.15
CA ASN A 143 -4.09 4.97 5.91
C ASN A 143 -5.32 5.40 6.73
N PHE A 144 -5.25 5.37 8.05
CA PHE A 144 -6.37 5.80 8.89
C PHE A 144 -6.47 7.33 9.02
N GLU A 145 -5.44 8.04 8.59
CA GLU A 145 -5.45 9.50 8.57
C GLU A 145 -6.35 10.05 7.46
N ASN A 146 -6.92 11.24 7.68
CA ASN A 146 -7.62 12.00 6.65
C ASN A 146 -6.62 12.69 5.69
N THR A 147 -5.70 11.91 5.16
CA THR A 147 -4.60 12.34 4.28
C THR A 147 -4.30 11.27 3.24
N ASP A 148 -3.40 11.57 2.31
CA ASP A 148 -3.19 10.74 1.13
C ASP A 148 -2.45 9.43 1.43
N LEU A 149 -2.86 8.33 0.78
CA LEU A 149 -2.07 7.12 0.64
C LEU A 149 -1.37 7.13 -0.73
N VAL A 150 -0.03 7.11 -0.73
CA VAL A 150 0.79 7.30 -1.92
C VAL A 150 1.60 6.05 -2.26
N LEU A 151 1.56 5.64 -3.53
CA LEU A 151 2.49 4.67 -4.11
C LEU A 151 3.40 5.40 -5.11
N GLY A 152 4.71 5.26 -4.97
CA GLY A 152 5.68 6.04 -5.71
C GLY A 152 6.94 5.28 -6.10
N THR A 153 7.62 5.76 -7.14
CA THR A 153 8.93 5.28 -7.59
C THR A 153 9.76 6.47 -8.04
N ASN A 154 11.10 6.39 -7.88
CA ASN A 154 12.02 7.48 -8.21
C ASN A 154 11.64 8.80 -7.50
N ASN A 155 11.38 8.73 -6.20
CA ASN A 155 10.99 9.88 -5.36
C ASN A 155 9.80 10.71 -5.90
N SER A 156 8.87 10.05 -6.60
CA SER A 156 7.68 10.70 -7.18
C SER A 156 6.45 9.84 -6.92
N PRO A 157 5.32 10.44 -6.51
CA PRO A 157 4.01 9.79 -6.53
C PRO A 157 3.70 9.27 -7.92
N ARG A 158 3.15 8.06 -8.00
CA ARG A 158 2.64 7.43 -9.23
C ARG A 158 1.15 7.16 -9.12
N ILE A 159 0.71 6.72 -7.95
CA ILE A 159 -0.69 6.58 -7.58
C ILE A 159 -0.91 7.29 -6.25
N THR A 160 -1.93 8.13 -6.20
CA THR A 160 -2.35 8.86 -5.00
C THR A 160 -3.79 8.50 -4.72
N ILE A 161 -4.09 7.96 -3.55
CA ILE A 161 -5.46 7.91 -3.04
C ILE A 161 -5.56 9.08 -2.08
N SER A 162 -6.25 10.14 -2.50
CA SER A 162 -6.37 11.34 -1.67
C SER A 162 -7.17 11.09 -0.40
N GLY A 163 -7.03 11.95 0.62
CA GLY A 163 -7.87 11.91 1.82
C GLY A 163 -9.39 11.96 1.55
N SER A 164 -9.82 12.47 0.38
CA SER A 164 -11.22 12.45 -0.06
C SER A 164 -11.67 11.14 -0.74
N GLY A 165 -10.77 10.17 -0.86
CA GLY A 165 -11.00 8.87 -1.48
C GLY A 165 -10.96 8.88 -3.01
N ASN A 166 -10.45 9.93 -3.64
CA ASN A 166 -10.23 9.99 -5.09
C ASN A 166 -8.85 9.42 -5.45
N VAL A 167 -8.76 8.69 -6.58
CA VAL A 167 -7.52 8.07 -7.07
C VAL A 167 -6.93 8.90 -8.20
N GLY A 168 -5.70 9.38 -8.04
CA GLY A 168 -4.89 10.01 -9.07
C GLY A 168 -3.81 9.06 -9.59
N ILE A 169 -3.61 8.95 -10.90
CA ILE A 169 -2.47 8.28 -11.54
C ILE A 169 -1.63 9.33 -12.25
N GLY A 170 -0.40 9.53 -11.79
CA GLY A 170 0.44 10.66 -12.20
C GLY A 170 -0.05 12.02 -11.69
N ASP A 171 -1.13 12.03 -10.90
CA ASP A 171 -1.73 13.21 -10.28
C ASP A 171 -1.75 13.05 -8.76
N THR A 172 -1.39 14.12 -8.05
CA THR A 172 -1.39 14.18 -6.58
C THR A 172 -2.62 14.92 -6.02
N SER A 173 -3.45 15.52 -6.86
CA SER A 173 -4.62 16.29 -6.42
C SER A 173 -5.85 15.99 -7.28
N PRO A 174 -6.28 14.72 -7.35
CA PRO A 174 -7.38 14.29 -8.22
C PRO A 174 -8.71 14.96 -7.82
N SER A 175 -9.29 15.68 -8.78
CA SER A 175 -10.60 16.32 -8.68
C SER A 175 -11.76 15.35 -8.96
N GLN A 176 -11.48 14.23 -9.62
CA GLN A 176 -12.44 13.17 -9.95
C GLN A 176 -12.15 11.88 -9.18
N LYS A 177 -13.14 10.97 -9.10
CA LYS A 177 -12.97 9.67 -8.43
C LYS A 177 -11.79 8.85 -8.96
N LEU A 178 -11.54 8.94 -10.26
CA LEU A 178 -10.33 8.49 -10.92
C LEU A 178 -9.87 9.59 -11.88
N GLU A 179 -8.64 10.06 -11.71
CA GLU A 179 -8.00 11.06 -12.57
C GLU A 179 -6.63 10.57 -13.02
N VAL A 180 -6.34 10.67 -14.31
CA VAL A 180 -5.05 10.25 -14.89
C VAL A 180 -4.43 11.46 -15.55
N ALA A 181 -3.29 11.92 -15.04
CA ALA A 181 -2.51 12.98 -15.67
C ALA A 181 -1.68 12.38 -16.81
N GLY A 182 -2.26 12.32 -18.00
CA GLY A 182 -1.63 11.84 -19.22
C GLY A 182 -2.50 10.86 -20.01
N ASN A 183 -1.86 10.07 -20.88
CA ASN A 183 -2.55 9.14 -21.76
C ASN A 183 -2.76 7.77 -21.09
N THR A 184 -3.90 7.14 -21.36
CA THR A 184 -4.19 5.76 -20.93
C THR A 184 -4.31 4.84 -22.15
N LYS A 185 -3.53 3.75 -22.17
CA LYS A 185 -3.72 2.67 -23.15
C LYS A 185 -4.69 1.64 -22.59
N ILE A 186 -5.75 1.32 -23.34
CA ILE A 186 -6.75 0.32 -22.97
C ILE A 186 -6.77 -0.73 -24.07
N ASP A 187 -6.28 -1.95 -23.78
CA ASP A 187 -6.22 -3.04 -24.76
C ASP A 187 -7.60 -3.68 -25.05
N GLY A 188 -8.59 -3.42 -24.18
CA GLY A 188 -9.97 -3.89 -24.32
C GLY A 188 -10.98 -2.74 -24.48
N ASN A 189 -12.25 -3.02 -24.18
CA ASN A 189 -13.31 -2.00 -24.26
C ASN A 189 -13.31 -1.10 -23.02
N LEU A 190 -13.37 0.22 -23.22
CA LEU A 190 -13.75 1.17 -22.17
C LEU A 190 -15.29 1.26 -22.12
N THR A 191 -15.91 0.79 -21.04
CA THR A 191 -17.35 0.95 -20.82
C THR A 191 -17.62 2.10 -19.85
N VAL A 192 -18.29 3.15 -20.33
CA VAL A 192 -18.74 4.28 -19.50
C VAL A 192 -20.25 4.21 -19.34
N ASN A 193 -20.73 4.21 -18.08
CA ASN A 193 -22.17 4.29 -17.74
C ASN A 193 -23.04 3.28 -18.51
N ASN A 194 -22.78 1.97 -18.35
CA ASN A 194 -23.51 0.89 -19.04
C ASN A 194 -23.54 1.02 -20.57
N GLY A 195 -22.45 1.50 -21.18
CA GLY A 195 -22.34 1.65 -22.64
C GLY A 195 -22.98 2.92 -23.18
N ARG A 196 -23.39 3.88 -22.31
CA ARG A 196 -23.95 5.17 -22.71
C ARG A 196 -22.90 6.20 -23.20
N GLY A 197 -21.71 5.71 -23.57
CA GLY A 197 -20.74 6.46 -24.36
C GLY A 197 -19.55 6.99 -23.58
N ILE A 198 -18.39 6.81 -24.19
CA ILE A 198 -17.17 7.58 -23.99
C ILE A 198 -17.36 8.90 -24.77
N VAL A 199 -16.72 9.97 -24.31
CA VAL A 199 -16.39 11.18 -25.06
C VAL A 199 -17.32 12.38 -24.89
N ARG A 200 -16.94 13.24 -23.96
CA ARG A 200 -16.66 14.64 -24.30
C ARG A 200 -15.14 14.80 -24.26
N SER A 201 -14.53 15.31 -25.34
CA SER A 201 -13.14 15.74 -25.25
C SER A 201 -13.07 16.92 -24.28
N HIS A 202 -12.06 16.93 -23.41
CA HIS A 202 -11.90 17.97 -22.39
C HIS A 202 -11.48 19.32 -23.00
N ASP A 203 -10.89 19.29 -24.19
CA ASP A 203 -10.28 20.44 -24.87
C ASP A 203 -10.56 20.52 -26.39
N ALA A 204 -11.02 19.44 -27.04
CA ALA A 204 -11.37 19.47 -28.47
C ALA A 204 -12.87 19.69 -28.69
N THR A 205 -13.21 20.55 -29.63
CA THR A 205 -14.58 20.77 -30.12
C THR A 205 -15.18 19.54 -30.83
N GLN A 206 -14.40 18.46 -30.98
CA GLN A 206 -14.77 17.23 -31.67
C GLN A 206 -14.20 15.99 -30.97
N MET A 207 -14.94 14.88 -31.06
CA MET A 207 -14.44 13.54 -30.76
C MET A 207 -13.52 13.12 -31.90
N VAL A 208 -12.23 12.96 -31.62
CA VAL A 208 -11.23 12.45 -32.58
C VAL A 208 -11.14 10.94 -32.42
N ILE A 209 -11.39 10.20 -33.50
CA ILE A 209 -11.19 8.74 -33.59
C ILE A 209 -10.08 8.51 -34.61
N GLU A 210 -8.85 8.34 -34.13
CA GLU A 210 -7.67 8.08 -34.96
C GLU A 210 -7.38 6.57 -35.05
N ASP A 211 -6.77 6.17 -36.17
CA ASP A 211 -6.19 4.83 -36.38
C ASP A 211 -7.17 3.65 -36.29
N MET A 212 -8.33 3.77 -36.94
CA MET A 212 -9.24 2.65 -37.20
C MET A 212 -8.62 1.66 -38.19
N THR A 213 -7.71 0.79 -37.73
CA THR A 213 -7.12 -0.25 -38.57
C THR A 213 -8.07 -1.45 -38.67
N THR A 214 -8.39 -1.87 -39.91
CA THR A 214 -9.36 -2.95 -40.28
C THR A 214 -10.82 -2.53 -40.04
N PRO A 215 -11.85 -3.12 -40.70
CA PRO A 215 -13.14 -2.45 -40.86
C PRO A 215 -13.82 -2.19 -39.50
N ALA A 216 -13.60 -0.98 -38.99
CA ALA A 216 -14.17 -0.48 -37.75
C ALA A 216 -15.25 0.52 -38.15
N ASN A 217 -16.50 0.16 -37.82
CA ASN A 217 -17.64 1.03 -38.05
C ASN A 217 -17.84 1.92 -36.81
N ILE A 218 -17.91 3.23 -37.00
CA ILE A 218 -18.41 4.14 -35.98
C ILE A 218 -19.94 4.10 -36.07
N ASN A 219 -20.57 3.28 -35.23
CA ASN A 219 -22.03 3.18 -35.17
C ASN A 219 -22.61 4.35 -34.38
N PHE A 220 -23.24 5.31 -35.06
CA PHE A 220 -24.07 6.33 -34.42
C PHE A 220 -25.49 5.80 -34.29
N THR A 221 -25.88 5.33 -33.10
CA THR A 221 -27.26 4.89 -32.82
C THR A 221 -28.11 6.10 -32.44
N LEU A 222 -29.10 6.44 -33.28
CA LEU A 222 -30.14 7.42 -32.94
C LEU A 222 -31.37 6.66 -32.41
N ASN A 223 -31.86 7.03 -31.23
CA ASN A 223 -33.10 6.46 -30.69
C ASN A 223 -34.30 6.87 -31.57
N ALA A 224 -35.24 5.94 -31.78
CA ALA A 224 -36.47 6.22 -32.52
C ALA A 224 -37.22 7.42 -31.88
N GLY A 225 -37.51 8.46 -32.68
CA GLY A 225 -38.15 9.69 -32.20
C GLY A 225 -37.21 10.77 -31.65
N ALA A 226 -35.89 10.57 -31.63
CA ALA A 226 -34.91 11.58 -31.18
C ALA A 226 -34.70 12.74 -32.18
N LEU A 227 -35.31 12.66 -33.37
CA LEU A 227 -35.24 13.69 -34.41
C LEU A 227 -36.64 14.31 -34.62
N ILE A 228 -36.85 15.49 -34.06
CA ILE A 228 -37.98 16.38 -34.34
C ILE A 228 -37.47 17.56 -35.19
N GLY A 229 -37.02 17.26 -36.42
CA GLY A 229 -36.58 18.26 -37.39
C GLY A 229 -35.24 17.95 -38.07
N PRO A 230 -34.85 18.72 -39.12
CA PRO A 230 -33.59 18.56 -39.81
C PRO A 230 -32.42 18.87 -38.86
N LEU A 231 -31.54 17.91 -38.63
CA LEU A 231 -30.29 18.13 -37.90
C LEU A 231 -29.19 18.45 -38.93
N PRO A 232 -28.68 19.70 -39.01
CA PRO A 232 -27.54 19.99 -39.84
C PRO A 232 -26.32 19.26 -39.27
N ILE A 233 -25.79 18.29 -40.01
CA ILE A 233 -24.46 17.75 -39.73
C ILE A 233 -23.48 18.79 -40.27
N LEU A 234 -23.03 19.67 -39.37
CA LEU A 234 -22.04 20.70 -39.70
C LEU A 234 -20.68 20.03 -39.85
N PHE A 235 -20.28 19.79 -41.09
CA PHE A 235 -18.91 19.42 -41.39
C PHE A 235 -18.04 20.68 -41.34
N SER A 236 -16.92 20.62 -40.63
CA SER A 236 -15.92 21.70 -40.68
C SER A 236 -15.41 21.89 -42.11
N THR A 237 -15.01 23.11 -42.46
CA THR A 237 -14.52 23.49 -43.79
C THR A 237 -13.56 22.44 -44.35
N PHE A 238 -14.00 21.71 -45.36
CA PHE A 238 -13.15 20.72 -46.01
C PHE A 238 -12.10 21.43 -46.88
N THR A 239 -10.85 21.01 -46.79
CA THR A 239 -9.76 21.49 -47.66
C THR A 239 -9.75 20.81 -49.03
N SER A 240 -10.67 19.86 -49.26
CA SER A 240 -10.89 19.11 -50.50
C SER A 240 -12.33 18.59 -50.54
N THR A 241 -12.84 18.15 -51.70
CA THR A 241 -14.20 17.57 -51.80
C THR A 241 -14.34 16.37 -50.85
N PRO A 242 -15.24 16.39 -49.86
CA PRO A 242 -15.48 15.25 -49.00
C PRO A 242 -16.12 14.10 -49.79
N ALA A 243 -15.62 12.88 -49.60
CA ALA A 243 -16.25 11.68 -50.13
C ALA A 243 -16.91 10.92 -48.97
N ILE A 244 -18.23 10.74 -49.02
CA ILE A 244 -18.96 9.85 -48.13
C ILE A 244 -19.09 8.52 -48.88
N ALA A 245 -18.26 7.53 -48.51
CA ALA A 245 -18.35 6.17 -49.03
C ALA A 245 -19.23 5.34 -48.09
N PHE A 246 -20.37 4.87 -48.58
CA PHE A 246 -21.19 3.88 -47.87
C PHE A 246 -20.76 2.48 -48.32
N GLY A 247 -20.42 1.62 -47.37
CA GLY A 247 -20.17 0.21 -47.63
C GLY A 247 -21.40 -0.46 -48.24
N ASP A 248 -21.14 -1.29 -49.23
CA ASP A 248 -22.08 -2.09 -49.99
C ASP A 248 -23.10 -2.82 -49.10
N THR A 249 -24.38 -2.70 -49.45
CA THR A 249 -25.49 -3.40 -48.79
C THR A 249 -25.44 -4.88 -49.14
N PHE A 250 -24.61 -5.65 -48.43
CA PHE A 250 -24.58 -7.09 -48.57
C PHE A 250 -25.78 -7.73 -47.85
N GLY A 251 -26.66 -8.40 -48.61
CA GLY A 251 -27.42 -9.55 -48.08
C GLY A 251 -28.92 -9.39 -47.74
N ILE A 252 -29.69 -8.50 -48.37
CA ILE A 252 -31.17 -8.57 -48.31
C ILE A 252 -31.77 -8.85 -49.70
N THR A 253 -32.67 -9.83 -49.77
CA THR A 253 -33.29 -10.35 -51.00
C THR A 253 -34.29 -9.40 -51.66
N ASN A 254 -34.49 -8.20 -51.10
CA ASN A 254 -35.25 -7.11 -51.70
C ASN A 254 -34.66 -5.76 -51.20
N PRO A 255 -33.73 -5.14 -51.94
CA PRO A 255 -33.12 -3.89 -51.50
C PRO A 255 -34.17 -2.77 -51.59
N GLN A 256 -34.72 -2.38 -50.44
CA GLN A 256 -35.28 -1.05 -50.30
C GLN A 256 -34.09 -0.11 -50.40
N ASN A 257 -33.86 0.46 -51.59
CA ASN A 257 -32.81 1.43 -51.78
C ASN A 257 -33.10 2.62 -50.87
N LEU A 258 -32.31 2.76 -49.80
CA LEU A 258 -32.26 4.01 -49.07
C LEU A 258 -31.49 4.99 -49.96
N ILE A 259 -32.21 5.67 -50.85
CA ILE A 259 -31.63 6.65 -51.77
C ILE A 259 -31.48 7.96 -51.00
N PHE A 260 -30.23 8.35 -50.76
CA PHE A 260 -29.90 9.69 -50.31
C PHE A 260 -29.69 10.56 -51.54
N THR A 261 -30.54 11.57 -51.72
CA THR A 261 -30.38 12.55 -52.79
C THR A 261 -29.62 13.75 -52.24
N ILE A 262 -28.46 14.06 -52.84
CA ILE A 262 -27.71 15.27 -52.55
C ILE A 262 -28.27 16.37 -53.45
N GLU A 263 -29.01 17.30 -52.88
CA GLU A 263 -29.73 18.34 -53.62
C GLU A 263 -28.81 19.51 -54.00
N SER A 264 -27.85 19.85 -53.12
CA SER A 264 -26.82 20.85 -53.40
C SER A 264 -25.60 20.63 -52.54
N VAL A 265 -24.42 20.92 -53.11
CA VAL A 265 -23.14 20.99 -52.41
C VAL A 265 -22.61 22.41 -52.59
N THR A 266 -22.34 23.07 -51.49
CA THR A 266 -21.66 24.37 -51.45
C THR A 266 -20.32 24.21 -50.73
N THR A 267 -19.44 25.21 -50.85
CA THR A 267 -18.19 25.27 -50.07
C THR A 267 -18.44 25.35 -48.55
N SER A 268 -19.67 25.63 -48.13
CA SER A 268 -20.12 25.72 -46.75
C SER A 268 -20.92 24.51 -46.25
N GLY A 269 -21.21 23.51 -47.09
CA GLY A 269 -21.94 22.30 -46.68
C GLY A 269 -22.80 21.68 -47.78
N ALA A 270 -23.35 20.49 -47.48
CA ALA A 270 -24.25 19.76 -48.37
C ALA A 270 -25.58 19.47 -47.66
N ASN A 271 -26.70 19.62 -48.38
CA ASN A 271 -28.02 19.24 -47.90
C ASN A 271 -28.34 17.82 -48.36
N ILE A 272 -28.56 16.90 -47.41
CA ILE A 272 -28.86 15.49 -47.66
C ILE A 272 -30.26 15.18 -47.14
N TRP A 273 -31.12 14.67 -48.02
CA TRP A 273 -32.46 14.22 -47.65
C TRP A 273 -32.51 12.69 -47.66
N ILE A 274 -33.21 12.13 -46.66
CA ILE A 274 -33.57 10.72 -46.61
C ILE A 274 -35.00 10.61 -47.14
N LYS A 275 -35.19 10.02 -48.32
CA LYS A 275 -36.52 9.78 -48.85
C LYS A 275 -36.91 8.33 -48.60
N ASN A 276 -37.92 8.11 -47.76
CA ASN A 276 -38.52 6.79 -47.62
C ASN A 276 -39.37 6.52 -48.87
N MET A 277 -39.03 5.50 -49.66
CA MET A 277 -39.93 5.02 -50.70
C MET A 277 -40.97 4.11 -50.05
N LEU A 278 -42.18 4.63 -49.86
CA LEU A 278 -43.34 3.76 -49.66
C LEU A 278 -43.55 2.97 -50.96
N VAL A 279 -43.60 1.64 -50.84
CA VAL A 279 -44.00 0.72 -51.91
C VAL A 279 -45.45 0.99 -52.31
#